data_AF-A0A2S9YMU9-F1
#
_entry.id   AF-A0A2S9YMU9-F1
#
_cell.length_a   1.000
_cell.length_b   1.000
_cell.length_c   1.000
_cell.angle_alpha   90.00
_cell.angle_beta   90.00
_cell.angle_gamma   90.00
#
_symmetry.space_group_name_H-M   'P 1'
#
loop_
_entity.id
_entity.type
_entity.pdbx_description
1 polymer ?
#
loop_
_entity_poly.entity_id
_entity_poly.type
_entity_poly.pdbx_seq_one_letter_code
_entity_poly.pdbx_strand_id
1 'polypeptide(L)'
;MTRASTWLLSLAASLLACRIPNEDHCGRRLGDATCIEQDPARPFCSECEAEYDGCVESASSIPQECRPAKTDSSDDSLTFTSTSTSTSDTGDEASTETGATETGPEPECGNGIKEPGEDCDGADFGELDCADPYQLPQGMLVCVPGECVVDTSQCCLQNGELCEAGECCNDNCNAITNKCGI
;
A
#
# COMPACT_ATOMS: atom_id res chain seq x y z
N MET A 1 -0.47 70.06 9.01
CA MET A 1 0.65 69.15 9.32
C MET A 1 0.04 67.78 9.52
N THR A 2 0.32 66.88 8.58
CA THR A 2 -0.57 65.79 8.16
C THR A 2 0.11 64.45 8.42
N ARG A 3 -0.55 63.56 9.20
CA ARG A 3 -0.40 62.08 9.28
C ARG A 3 1.00 61.57 9.73
N ALA A 4 1.20 60.42 10.35
CA ALA A 4 0.49 59.13 10.33
C ALA A 4 0.75 58.41 11.69
N SER A 5 -0.25 57.86 12.36
CA SER A 5 -0.78 56.50 12.18
C SER A 5 0.29 55.40 12.20
N THR A 6 0.47 54.83 13.40
CA THR A 6 0.62 53.39 13.69
C THR A 6 0.97 52.50 12.50
N TRP A 7 2.20 51.99 12.48
CA TRP A 7 2.51 50.70 11.87
C TRP A 7 3.07 49.80 12.96
N LEU A 8 2.15 49.05 13.57
CA LEU A 8 2.47 47.73 14.11
C LEU A 8 3.16 46.97 12.98
N LEU A 9 4.48 46.79 13.07
CA LEU A 9 5.15 45.71 12.34
C LEU A 9 4.67 44.41 12.97
N SER A 10 3.49 43.97 12.53
CA SER A 10 3.13 42.57 12.55
C SER A 10 4.18 41.87 11.69
N LEU A 11 5.17 41.28 12.34
CA LEU A 11 5.96 40.20 11.75
C LEU A 11 4.96 39.10 11.41
N ALA A 12 4.41 39.15 10.20
CA ALA A 12 3.77 38.02 9.58
C ALA A 12 4.90 37.02 9.27
N ALA A 13 5.25 36.23 10.27
CA ALA A 13 5.97 34.98 10.09
C ALA A 13 5.02 34.00 9.40
N SER A 14 4.74 34.24 8.12
CA SER A 14 3.99 33.33 7.27
C SER A 14 4.87 32.12 6.93
N LEU A 15 4.82 31.13 7.81
CA LEU A 15 4.44 29.75 7.47
C LEU A 15 5.06 29.12 6.22
N LEU A 16 6.39 29.10 6.12
CA LEU A 16 7.09 28.18 5.19
C LEU A 16 8.02 27.19 5.89
N ALA A 17 7.94 27.08 7.22
CA ALA A 17 8.69 26.10 7.98
C ALA A 17 7.88 24.83 8.16
N CYS A 18 7.69 24.07 7.08
CA CYS A 18 7.50 22.60 7.07
C CYS A 18 7.37 22.12 5.63
N ARG A 19 8.47 22.19 4.85
CA ARG A 19 8.58 21.43 3.59
C ARG A 19 9.45 20.19 3.71
N ILE A 20 10.14 20.05 4.83
CA ILE A 20 11.04 18.94 5.11
C ILE A 20 10.72 18.44 6.52
N PRO A 21 10.01 17.31 6.64
CA PRO A 21 9.77 16.67 7.92
C PRO A 21 11.10 16.32 8.59
N ASN A 22 11.16 16.47 9.92
CA ASN A 22 12.33 16.12 10.72
C ASN A 22 12.66 14.61 10.58
N GLU A 23 13.83 14.15 11.01
CA GLU A 23 14.23 12.74 10.81
C GLU A 23 13.34 11.73 11.54
N ASP A 24 12.72 12.13 12.65
CA ASP A 24 11.84 11.30 13.48
C ASP A 24 10.37 11.41 13.09
N HIS A 25 10.06 12.25 12.10
CA HIS A 25 8.71 12.47 11.64
C HIS A 25 8.06 11.16 11.15
N CYS A 26 6.81 10.93 11.52
CA CYS A 26 6.04 9.72 11.24
C CYS A 26 6.01 9.35 9.74
N GLY A 27 5.92 10.35 8.85
CA GLY A 27 6.02 10.20 7.39
C GLY A 27 7.38 9.72 6.85
N ARG A 28 8.44 9.68 7.65
CA ARG A 28 9.73 9.03 7.34
C ARG A 28 9.92 7.70 8.09
N ARG A 29 8.89 7.25 8.79
CA ARG A 29 8.85 6.02 9.60
C ARG A 29 7.70 5.15 9.08
N LEU A 30 6.97 4.47 9.95
CA LEU A 30 5.85 3.58 9.60
C LEU A 30 4.49 4.28 9.71
N GLY A 31 4.44 5.60 9.52
CA GLY A 31 3.20 6.38 9.57
C GLY A 31 2.45 6.23 10.89
N ASP A 32 1.17 5.85 10.83
CA ASP A 32 0.28 5.67 11.98
C ASP A 32 0.85 4.66 13.00
N ALA A 33 1.54 3.61 12.55
CA ALA A 33 2.12 2.62 13.46
C ALA A 33 3.17 3.23 14.39
N THR A 34 4.01 4.13 13.88
CA THR A 34 4.99 4.86 14.70
C THR A 34 4.30 5.75 15.73
N CYS A 35 3.21 6.41 15.34
CA CYS A 35 2.43 7.26 16.23
C CYS A 35 1.74 6.48 17.35
N ILE A 36 1.17 5.31 17.03
CA ILE A 36 0.56 4.40 18.02
C ILE A 36 1.59 3.91 19.04
N GLU A 37 2.81 3.56 18.60
CA GLU A 37 3.88 3.11 19.48
C GLU A 37 4.45 4.22 20.36
N GLN A 38 4.49 5.46 19.86
CA GLN A 38 5.08 6.61 20.54
C GLN A 38 4.13 7.25 21.57
N ASP A 39 2.87 7.47 21.19
CA ASP A 39 1.84 8.02 22.06
C ASP A 39 0.44 7.53 21.65
N PRO A 40 -0.19 6.64 22.44
CA PRO A 40 -1.55 6.17 22.17
C PRO A 40 -2.62 7.28 22.13
N ALA A 41 -2.35 8.46 22.69
CA ALA A 41 -3.26 9.60 22.61
C ALA A 41 -3.22 10.29 21.24
N ARG A 42 -2.20 10.02 20.41
CA ARG A 42 -1.98 10.63 19.09
C ARG A 42 -1.66 9.56 18.04
N PRO A 43 -2.61 8.69 17.69
CA PRO A 43 -2.29 7.49 16.90
C PRO A 43 -2.20 7.73 15.39
N PHE A 44 -2.42 8.95 14.89
CA PHE A 44 -2.52 9.21 13.44
C PHE A 44 -1.38 10.11 12.96
N CYS A 45 -0.78 9.76 11.83
CA CYS A 45 0.30 10.49 11.20
C CYS A 45 -0.22 11.52 10.19
N SER A 46 0.23 12.76 10.30
CA SER A 46 0.04 13.81 9.32
C SER A 46 1.38 14.34 8.82
N GLU A 47 1.61 14.27 7.51
CA GLU A 47 2.82 14.81 6.86
C GLU A 47 2.91 16.34 6.89
N CYS A 48 1.81 17.00 7.22
CA CYS A 48 1.75 18.44 7.33
C CYS A 48 1.93 18.94 8.77
N GLU A 49 1.93 18.06 9.77
CA GLU A 49 2.04 18.49 11.16
C GLU A 49 3.47 18.47 11.70
N ALA A 50 3.86 19.60 12.26
CA ALA A 50 5.21 19.81 12.77
C ALA A 50 5.38 19.33 14.22
N GLU A 51 4.27 19.29 14.97
CA GLU A 51 4.29 18.95 16.38
C GLU A 51 4.21 17.43 16.57
N TYR A 52 4.87 16.93 17.62
CA TYR A 52 4.85 15.51 18.00
C TYR A 52 5.23 14.58 16.84
N ASP A 53 6.23 14.98 16.06
CA ASP A 53 6.73 14.21 14.91
C ASP A 53 5.65 13.91 13.86
N GLY A 54 4.59 14.74 13.80
CA GLY A 54 3.46 14.59 12.88
C GLY A 54 2.29 13.80 13.46
N CYS A 55 2.36 13.36 14.73
CA CYS A 55 1.32 12.56 15.36
C CYS A 55 0.19 13.42 15.95
N VAL A 56 -1.05 13.15 15.50
CA VAL A 56 -2.26 13.86 15.91
C VAL A 56 -3.29 12.94 16.56
N GLU A 57 -4.17 13.55 17.36
CA GLU A 57 -5.19 12.85 18.15
C GLU A 57 -6.33 12.27 17.30
N SER A 58 -6.61 12.84 16.12
CA SER A 58 -7.76 12.44 15.31
C SER A 58 -7.46 12.37 13.82
N ALA A 59 -7.87 11.28 13.18
CA ALA A 59 -7.70 11.08 11.74
C ALA A 59 -8.57 12.04 10.89
N SER A 60 -9.63 12.59 11.49
CA SER A 60 -10.58 13.50 10.84
C SER A 60 -10.08 14.94 10.75
N SER A 61 -9.06 15.32 11.54
CA SER A 61 -8.42 16.63 11.45
C SER A 61 -7.34 16.69 10.37
N ILE A 62 -7.03 15.58 9.69
CA ILE A 62 -5.96 15.48 8.70
C ILE A 62 -6.53 15.69 7.30
N PRO A 63 -6.10 16.73 6.56
CA PRO A 63 -6.42 16.88 5.14
C PRO A 63 -5.90 15.69 4.32
N GLN A 64 -6.60 15.30 3.25
CA GLN A 64 -6.20 14.14 2.43
C GLN A 64 -4.81 14.31 1.81
N GLU A 65 -4.45 15.55 1.47
CA GLU A 65 -3.12 15.92 0.97
C GLU A 65 -2.00 15.80 2.02
N CYS A 66 -2.38 15.66 3.30
CA CYS A 66 -1.47 15.56 4.44
C CYS A 66 -1.46 14.16 5.05
N ARG A 67 -2.21 13.22 4.47
CA ARG A 67 -2.12 11.82 4.86
C ARG A 67 -0.92 11.19 4.16
N PRO A 68 -0.07 10.44 4.88
CA PRO A 68 0.97 9.67 4.22
C PRO A 68 0.32 8.76 3.19
N ALA A 69 0.94 8.67 2.01
CA ALA A 69 0.52 7.72 0.99
C ALA A 69 0.57 6.34 1.64
N LYS A 70 -0.62 5.72 1.81
CA LYS A 70 -0.83 4.50 2.58
C LYS A 70 0.27 3.49 2.24
N THR A 71 1.21 3.31 3.15
CA THR A 71 2.06 2.13 3.18
C THR A 71 1.28 1.16 4.03
N ASP A 72 0.47 0.35 3.34
CA ASP A 72 -0.22 -0.85 3.78
C ASP A 72 -0.36 -1.08 5.30
N SER A 73 -1.57 -0.84 5.83
CA SER A 73 -2.26 -1.78 6.75
C SER A 73 -3.57 -1.20 7.30
N SER A 74 -4.58 -2.06 7.26
CA SER A 74 -5.84 -2.03 8.04
C SER A 74 -7.02 -1.23 7.47
N ASP A 75 -7.83 -1.98 6.72
CA ASP A 75 -9.29 -2.06 6.83
C ASP A 75 -9.93 -1.39 8.05
N ASP A 76 -11.01 -0.63 7.82
CA ASP A 76 -12.16 -0.59 8.73
C ASP A 76 -13.44 -0.29 7.93
N SER A 77 -14.07 -1.38 7.45
CA SER A 77 -15.41 -1.77 7.86
C SER A 77 -16.34 -0.66 8.39
N LEU A 78 -17.21 -0.13 7.52
CA LEU A 78 -18.53 0.29 8.00
C LEU A 78 -19.48 -0.90 7.97
N THR A 79 -19.53 -1.54 9.12
CA THR A 79 -20.54 -2.51 9.53
C THR A 79 -21.93 -1.87 9.44
N PHE A 80 -22.77 -2.33 8.52
CA PHE A 80 -24.22 -2.26 8.70
C PHE A 80 -24.78 -3.68 8.82
N THR A 81 -24.90 -4.10 10.07
CA THR A 81 -25.77 -5.18 10.51
C THR A 81 -27.18 -4.94 9.98
N SER A 82 -27.67 -5.88 9.18
CA SER A 82 -29.09 -6.16 9.08
C SER A 82 -29.27 -7.66 9.19
N THR A 83 -29.34 -8.09 10.45
CA THR A 83 -30.04 -9.28 10.89
C THR A 83 -31.40 -9.36 10.19
N SER A 84 -31.57 -10.38 9.36
CA SER A 84 -32.88 -10.94 9.06
C SER A 84 -32.75 -12.44 9.10
N THR A 85 -32.88 -12.94 10.33
CA THR A 85 -33.21 -14.31 10.68
C THR A 85 -34.45 -14.73 9.88
N SER A 86 -34.29 -15.73 9.02
CA SER A 86 -35.38 -16.59 8.56
C SER A 86 -34.83 -18.01 8.46
N THR A 87 -34.94 -18.73 9.57
CA THR A 87 -34.93 -20.20 9.58
C THR A 87 -36.31 -20.72 9.18
N SER A 88 -36.34 -21.95 8.64
CA SER A 88 -37.47 -22.80 8.20
C SER A 88 -37.83 -22.60 6.71
N ASP A 89 -37.96 -23.62 5.85
CA ASP A 89 -38.17 -25.05 6.08
C ASP A 89 -37.81 -25.88 4.83
N THR A 90 -37.59 -27.16 5.12
CA THR A 90 -37.45 -28.37 4.29
C THR A 90 -38.21 -28.39 2.96
N GLY A 91 -37.56 -28.85 1.89
CA GLY A 91 -38.17 -29.14 0.59
C GLY A 91 -37.27 -30.00 -0.28
N ASP A 92 -37.28 -31.31 0.01
CA ASP A 92 -36.78 -32.37 -0.85
C ASP A 92 -37.68 -32.46 -2.09
N GLU A 93 -37.15 -32.27 -3.30
CA GLU A 93 -37.75 -32.79 -4.53
C GLU A 93 -36.62 -33.06 -5.54
N ALA A 94 -36.39 -34.35 -5.77
CA ALA A 94 -35.52 -34.87 -6.80
C ALA A 94 -36.07 -34.58 -8.21
N SER A 95 -35.22 -34.13 -9.12
CA SER A 95 -35.33 -34.39 -10.56
C SER A 95 -34.01 -34.13 -11.29
N THR A 96 -33.26 -35.22 -11.43
CA THR A 96 -32.75 -35.81 -12.68
C THR A 96 -32.38 -34.88 -13.86
N GLU A 97 -31.09 -34.97 -14.20
CA GLU A 97 -30.41 -34.81 -15.50
C GLU A 97 -29.62 -33.52 -15.81
N THR A 98 -28.32 -33.76 -16.02
CA THR A 98 -27.38 -33.08 -16.93
C THR A 98 -26.49 -32.00 -16.34
N GLY A 99 -25.23 -32.41 -16.12
CA GLY A 99 -24.09 -31.54 -15.90
C GLY A 99 -23.47 -31.75 -14.53
N ALA A 100 -22.50 -32.64 -14.42
CA ALA A 100 -21.53 -32.55 -13.33
C ALA A 100 -20.73 -31.26 -13.56
N THR A 101 -21.28 -30.13 -13.11
CA THR A 101 -20.44 -28.98 -12.77
C THR A 101 -19.74 -29.41 -11.51
N GLU A 102 -18.48 -29.81 -11.65
CA GLU A 102 -17.58 -29.89 -10.52
C GLU A 102 -17.55 -28.50 -9.89
N THR A 103 -18.37 -28.29 -8.87
CA THR A 103 -18.17 -27.22 -7.91
C THR A 103 -16.96 -27.67 -7.09
N GLY A 104 -15.78 -27.48 -7.67
CA GLY A 104 -14.55 -27.45 -6.90
C GLY A 104 -14.69 -26.41 -5.79
N PRO A 105 -13.90 -26.52 -4.71
CA PRO A 105 -13.85 -25.47 -3.70
C PRO A 105 -13.70 -24.11 -4.40
N GLU A 106 -14.45 -23.11 -3.93
CA GLU A 106 -14.27 -21.74 -4.40
C GLU A 106 -12.83 -21.32 -4.09
N PRO A 107 -12.09 -20.72 -5.05
CA PRO A 107 -10.70 -20.34 -4.83
C PRO A 107 -10.61 -19.35 -3.66
N GLU A 108 -9.70 -19.62 -2.72
CA GLU A 108 -9.50 -18.84 -1.49
C GLU A 108 -8.08 -18.27 -1.43
N CYS A 109 -7.98 -16.97 -1.69
CA CYS A 109 -6.71 -16.26 -1.60
C CYS A 109 -6.16 -16.22 -0.16
N GLY A 110 -4.91 -16.65 0.01
CA GLY A 110 -4.19 -16.65 1.29
C GLY A 110 -4.18 -18.01 1.99
N ASN A 111 -4.65 -19.07 1.33
CA ASN A 111 -4.57 -20.44 1.82
C ASN A 111 -3.19 -21.09 1.54
N GLY A 112 -2.34 -20.41 0.79
CA GLY A 112 -0.97 -20.80 0.44
C GLY A 112 -0.87 -21.77 -0.74
N ILE A 113 -1.93 -21.95 -1.52
CA ILE A 113 -2.01 -22.80 -2.70
C ILE A 113 -2.60 -21.98 -3.84
N LYS A 114 -1.91 -21.91 -4.97
CA LYS A 114 -2.42 -21.19 -6.13
C LYS A 114 -3.58 -21.94 -6.76
N GLU A 115 -4.76 -21.33 -6.73
CA GLU A 115 -5.98 -21.89 -7.30
C GLU A 115 -6.36 -21.24 -8.65
N PRO A 116 -7.24 -21.86 -9.46
CA PRO A 116 -7.68 -21.28 -10.71
C PRO A 116 -8.35 -19.92 -10.51
N GLY A 117 -7.76 -18.86 -11.07
CA GLY A 117 -8.25 -17.48 -10.93
C GLY A 117 -7.32 -16.58 -10.13
N GLU A 118 -6.30 -17.16 -9.48
CA GLU A 118 -5.25 -16.45 -8.76
C GLU A 118 -3.96 -16.41 -9.60
N ASP A 119 -3.20 -15.32 -9.50
CA ASP A 119 -1.87 -15.26 -10.10
C ASP A 119 -0.83 -15.95 -9.20
N CYS A 120 -1.03 -15.90 -7.88
CA CYS A 120 -0.22 -16.53 -6.85
C CYS A 120 -1.00 -16.68 -5.54
N ASP A 121 -0.53 -17.52 -4.62
CA ASP A 121 -0.95 -17.50 -3.22
C ASP A 121 0.26 -17.71 -2.28
N GLY A 122 0.59 -16.65 -1.53
CA GLY A 122 1.74 -16.64 -0.63
C GLY A 122 3.06 -16.82 -1.36
N ALA A 123 3.60 -18.03 -1.36
CA ALA A 123 4.82 -18.40 -2.08
C ALA A 123 4.57 -19.34 -3.27
N ASP A 124 3.32 -19.73 -3.51
CA ASP A 124 2.93 -20.53 -4.65
C ASP A 124 2.63 -19.61 -5.85
N PHE A 125 3.56 -19.56 -6.80
CA PHE A 125 3.43 -18.81 -8.05
C PHE A 125 3.06 -19.72 -9.23
N GLY A 126 2.91 -21.03 -8.99
CA GLY A 126 2.85 -22.05 -10.04
C GLY A 126 4.14 -22.07 -10.88
N GLU A 127 4.01 -21.84 -12.19
CA GLU A 127 5.14 -21.81 -13.14
C GLU A 127 5.70 -20.39 -13.38
N LEU A 128 5.16 -19.37 -12.72
CA LEU A 128 5.62 -17.99 -12.90
C LEU A 128 6.93 -17.76 -12.14
N ASP A 129 7.84 -17.05 -12.78
CA ASP A 129 9.02 -16.46 -12.14
C ASP A 129 9.26 -15.04 -12.67
N CYS A 130 10.30 -14.36 -12.21
CA CYS A 130 10.62 -13.04 -12.71
C CYS A 130 11.09 -13.06 -14.20
N ALA A 131 11.68 -14.16 -14.67
CA ALA A 131 12.22 -14.27 -16.02
C ALA A 131 11.10 -14.43 -17.08
N ASP A 132 10.10 -15.26 -16.78
CA ASP A 132 8.95 -15.52 -17.63
C ASP A 132 7.66 -15.35 -16.81
N PRO A 133 6.72 -14.48 -17.22
CA PRO A 133 6.63 -13.71 -18.47
C PRO A 133 7.11 -12.26 -18.39
N TYR A 134 7.84 -11.87 -17.35
CA TYR A 134 8.16 -10.46 -17.12
C TYR A 134 9.50 -10.00 -17.72
N GLN A 135 10.34 -10.93 -18.22
CA GLN A 135 11.66 -10.64 -18.79
C GLN A 135 12.60 -9.92 -17.82
N LEU A 136 12.47 -10.18 -16.52
CA LEU A 136 13.32 -9.65 -15.45
C LEU A 136 14.04 -10.83 -14.79
N PRO A 137 15.16 -11.32 -15.34
CA PRO A 137 15.71 -12.64 -15.00
C PRO A 137 16.31 -12.75 -13.58
N GLN A 138 16.22 -11.70 -12.75
CA GLN A 138 16.75 -11.67 -11.39
C GLN A 138 15.69 -11.17 -10.41
N GLY A 139 15.92 -11.40 -9.11
CA GLY A 139 15.02 -10.99 -8.06
C GLY A 139 14.04 -12.08 -7.64
N MET A 140 12.97 -11.69 -6.96
CA MET A 140 11.94 -12.61 -6.48
C MET A 140 10.55 -12.04 -6.75
N LEU A 141 9.62 -12.91 -7.12
CA LEU A 141 8.20 -12.56 -7.16
C LEU A 141 7.69 -12.34 -5.74
N VAL A 142 6.79 -11.38 -5.61
CA VAL A 142 6.05 -11.13 -4.38
C VAL A 142 4.59 -11.40 -4.70
N CYS A 143 3.93 -12.17 -3.85
CA CYS A 143 2.48 -12.28 -3.92
C CYS A 143 1.88 -11.21 -3.02
N VAL A 144 1.03 -10.34 -3.58
CA VAL A 144 0.34 -9.30 -2.81
C VAL A 144 -0.65 -10.00 -1.86
N PRO A 145 -0.46 -9.92 -0.53
CA PRO A 145 -1.30 -10.64 0.42
C PRO A 145 -2.77 -10.22 0.31
N GLY A 146 -3.67 -11.20 0.19
CA GLY A 146 -5.12 -10.95 0.12
C GLY A 146 -5.64 -10.49 -1.24
N GLU A 147 -4.76 -10.13 -2.19
CA GLU A 147 -5.14 -9.83 -3.58
C GLU A 147 -4.80 -10.96 -4.54
N CYS A 148 -3.85 -11.84 -4.18
CA CYS A 148 -3.38 -12.96 -5.01
C CYS A 148 -2.93 -12.53 -6.41
N VAL A 149 -2.38 -11.31 -6.48
CA VAL A 149 -1.76 -10.70 -7.64
C VAL A 149 -0.24 -10.74 -7.45
N VAL A 150 0.47 -11.02 -8.55
CA VAL A 150 1.93 -10.98 -8.56
C VAL A 150 2.42 -9.53 -8.63
N ASP A 151 3.28 -9.15 -7.69
CA ASP A 151 4.08 -7.95 -7.71
C ASP A 151 5.52 -8.27 -8.15
N THR A 152 5.95 -7.61 -9.22
CA THR A 152 7.28 -7.75 -9.84
C THR A 152 8.24 -6.63 -9.44
N SER A 153 7.88 -5.79 -8.47
CA SER A 153 8.72 -4.69 -7.96
C SER A 153 10.08 -5.15 -7.44
N GLN A 154 10.18 -6.41 -7.00
CA GLN A 154 11.42 -7.05 -6.56
C GLN A 154 12.12 -7.87 -7.65
N CYS A 155 11.61 -7.86 -8.89
CA CYS A 155 12.29 -8.42 -10.05
C CYS A 155 13.19 -7.36 -10.71
N CYS A 156 14.34 -7.79 -11.22
CA CYS A 156 15.38 -6.89 -11.72
C CYS A 156 16.03 -7.41 -13.00
N LEU A 157 16.56 -6.48 -13.77
CA LEU A 157 17.36 -6.75 -14.96
C LEU A 157 18.75 -7.30 -14.58
N GLN A 158 19.28 -8.17 -15.44
CA GLN A 158 20.63 -8.71 -15.35
C GLN A 158 21.67 -7.72 -15.89
N ASN A 159 22.92 -7.89 -15.43
CA ASN A 159 24.03 -7.07 -15.89
C ASN A 159 24.19 -7.12 -17.42
N GLY A 160 24.27 -5.93 -18.02
CA GLY A 160 24.40 -5.72 -19.46
C GLY A 160 23.09 -5.56 -20.23
N GLU A 161 21.94 -5.80 -19.60
CA GLU A 161 20.63 -5.46 -20.17
C GLU A 161 20.43 -3.95 -20.20
N LEU A 162 19.66 -3.49 -21.20
CA LEU A 162 19.32 -2.08 -21.33
C LEU A 162 18.34 -1.70 -20.22
N CYS A 163 18.61 -0.59 -19.54
CA CYS A 163 17.79 -0.08 -18.46
C CYS A 163 17.38 1.38 -18.69
N GLU A 164 16.18 1.72 -18.23
CA GLU A 164 15.66 3.08 -18.14
C GLU A 164 15.82 3.65 -16.72
N ALA A 165 15.71 4.98 -16.62
CA ALA A 165 15.82 5.65 -15.32
C ALA A 165 14.64 5.26 -14.42
N GLY A 166 14.93 4.49 -13.38
CA GLY A 166 13.94 3.98 -12.41
C GLY A 166 13.68 2.48 -12.49
N GLU A 167 14.24 1.77 -13.47
CA GLU A 167 14.19 0.31 -13.52
C GLU A 167 15.16 -0.33 -12.52
N CYS A 168 14.77 -1.47 -11.95
CA CYS A 168 15.63 -2.22 -11.06
C CYS A 168 16.74 -2.93 -11.85
N CYS A 169 17.99 -2.69 -11.45
CA CYS A 169 19.16 -3.48 -11.83
C CYS A 169 19.71 -4.16 -10.57
N ASN A 170 20.31 -5.33 -10.70
CA ASN A 170 20.99 -6.02 -9.58
C ASN A 170 22.11 -5.17 -8.95
N ASP A 171 22.68 -4.22 -9.71
CA ASP A 171 23.64 -3.23 -9.23
C ASP A 171 23.08 -1.81 -9.43
N ASN A 172 23.53 -1.10 -10.46
CA ASN A 172 23.03 0.22 -10.84
C ASN A 172 22.74 0.25 -12.34
N CYS A 173 21.75 1.04 -12.75
CA CYS A 173 21.62 1.45 -14.14
C CYS A 173 22.65 2.54 -14.44
N ASN A 174 23.62 2.24 -15.31
CA ASN A 174 24.64 3.21 -15.70
C ASN A 174 24.02 4.28 -16.63
N ALA A 175 24.01 5.54 -16.18
CA ALA A 175 23.39 6.65 -16.91
C ALA A 175 24.11 7.07 -18.22
N ILE A 176 25.31 6.56 -18.48
CA ILE A 176 26.07 6.82 -19.71
C ILE A 176 25.78 5.73 -20.75
N THR A 177 25.72 4.47 -20.32
CA THR A 177 25.55 3.32 -21.22
C THR A 177 24.13 2.80 -21.29
N ASN A 178 23.23 3.26 -20.41
CA ASN A 178 21.87 2.76 -20.18
C ASN A 178 21.86 1.23 -19.99
N LYS A 179 22.82 0.72 -19.21
CA LYS A 179 22.96 -0.71 -18.94
C LYS A 179 23.16 -1.02 -17.48
N CYS A 180 22.63 -2.15 -17.02
CA CYS A 180 22.83 -2.64 -15.66
C CYS A 180 24.28 -3.10 -15.42
N GLY A 181 24.90 -2.64 -14.33
CA GLY A 181 26.14 -3.21 -13.79
C GLY A 181 27.41 -3.09 -14.64
N ILE A 182 27.44 -2.17 -15.62
CA ILE A 182 28.63 -1.88 -16.47
C ILE A 182 29.31 -0.59 -16.03
#